data_AF-A0A497UWV0-F1
#
_entry.id   AF-A0A497UWV0-F1
#
_cell.length_a   1.000
_cell.length_b   1.000
_cell.length_c   1.000
_cell.angle_alpha   90.00
_cell.angle_beta   90.00
_cell.angle_gamma   90.00
#
_symmetry.space_group_name_H-M   'P 1'
#
loop_
_entity.id
_entity.type
_entity.pdbx_description
1 polymer ?
#
loop_
_entity_poly.entity_id
_entity_poly.type
_entity_poly.pdbx_seq_one_letter_code
_entity_poly.pdbx_strand_id
1 'polypeptide(L)'
;MTFQFFLSKNSGLQKNIHLRITDNQQNKIYNFRTDLVISEENWDKEKQRPCNIYLKKYKLLNAKLDRIKRKQQDILTIKKQVTKKFSDVKYHAK
;
A
#
# COMPACT_ATOMS: atom_id res chain seq x y z
N MET A 1 10.70 2.72 -3.03
CA MET A 1 9.28 2.41 -3.33
C MET A 1 8.41 2.98 -2.22
N THR A 2 7.36 3.70 -2.57
CA THR A 2 6.35 4.23 -1.63
C THR A 2 4.97 3.69 -1.99
N PHE A 3 4.13 3.51 -0.97
CA PHE A 3 2.78 2.97 -1.11
C PHE A 3 1.78 3.97 -0.52
N GLN A 4 0.70 4.23 -1.24
CA GLN A 4 -0.31 5.19 -0.83
C GLN A 4 -1.71 4.65 -1.15
N PHE A 5 -2.61 4.67 -0.16
CA PHE A 5 -4.03 4.45 -0.39
C PHE A 5 -4.76 5.77 -0.59
N PHE A 6 -5.64 5.81 -1.57
CA PHE A 6 -6.45 6.99 -1.89
C PHE A 6 -7.81 6.59 -2.44
N LEU A 7 -8.80 7.47 -2.35
CA LEU A 7 -10.13 7.20 -2.89
C LEU A 7 -10.21 7.51 -4.38
N SER A 8 -11.02 6.75 -5.11
CA SER A 8 -11.42 7.07 -6.48
C SER A 8 -12.12 8.44 -6.56
N LYS A 9 -11.97 9.14 -7.68
CA LYS A 9 -12.58 10.47 -7.90
C LYS A 9 -14.08 10.42 -8.28
N ASN A 10 -14.69 9.24 -8.30
CA ASN A 10 -16.10 9.07 -8.68
C ASN A 10 -17.05 9.74 -7.68
N SER A 11 -18.19 10.20 -8.18
CA SER A 11 -19.22 10.96 -7.43
C SER A 11 -20.19 10.08 -6.64
N GLY A 12 -19.92 8.77 -6.51
CA GLY A 12 -20.78 7.85 -5.77
C GLY A 12 -20.65 7.97 -4.24
N LEU A 13 -21.70 7.57 -3.52
CA LEU A 13 -21.73 7.49 -2.06
C LEU A 13 -20.61 6.60 -1.49
N GLN A 14 -20.23 5.56 -2.24
CA GLN A 14 -19.07 4.72 -1.93
C GLN A 14 -17.99 4.93 -2.96
N LYS A 15 -16.76 5.10 -2.47
CA LYS A 15 -15.56 5.26 -3.28
C LYS A 15 -14.69 4.03 -3.14
N ASN A 16 -14.12 3.58 -4.24
CA ASN A 16 -13.12 2.53 -4.23
C ASN A 16 -11.85 3.06 -3.59
N ILE A 17 -11.20 2.24 -2.77
CA ILE A 17 -9.86 2.51 -2.28
C ILE A 17 -8.90 2.00 -3.34
N HIS A 18 -8.06 2.88 -3.85
CA HIS A 18 -7.00 2.58 -4.79
C HIS A 18 -5.68 2.51 -4.06
N LEU A 19 -4.77 1.68 -4.57
CA LEU A 19 -3.39 1.60 -4.13
C LEU A 19 -2.50 2.19 -5.22
N ARG A 20 -1.72 3.22 -4.88
CA ARG A 20 -0.61 3.72 -5.68
C ARG A 20 0.70 3.16 -5.16
N ILE A 21 1.53 2.68 -6.08
CA ILE A 21 2.90 2.26 -5.81
C ILE A 21 3.81 3.13 -6.65
N THR A 22 4.70 3.89 -6.01
CA THR A 22 5.70 4.71 -6.70
C THR A 22 7.06 4.07 -6.51
N ASP A 23 7.70 3.69 -7.62
CA ASP A 23 9.06 3.18 -7.65
C ASP A 23 10.01 4.24 -8.23
N ASN A 24 10.61 5.02 -7.34
CA ASN A 24 11.57 6.06 -7.72
C ASN A 24 12.83 5.49 -8.39
N GLN A 25 13.21 4.23 -8.13
CA GLN A 25 14.40 3.63 -8.74
C GLN A 25 14.18 3.33 -10.23
N GLN A 26 12.95 2.96 -10.60
CA GLN A 26 12.57 2.66 -11.98
C GLN A 26 11.83 3.82 -12.65
N ASN A 27 11.60 4.93 -11.93
CA ASN A 27 10.73 6.03 -12.34
C ASN A 27 9.35 5.56 -12.82
N LYS A 28 8.74 4.59 -12.10
CA LYS A 28 7.44 4.00 -12.46
C LYS A 28 6.39 4.24 -11.39
N ILE A 29 5.16 4.47 -11.84
CA ILE A 29 3.98 4.60 -10.99
C ILE A 29 2.98 3.53 -11.41
N TYR A 30 2.52 2.75 -10.45
CA TYR A 30 1.49 1.74 -10.64
C TYR A 30 0.26 2.12 -9.83
N ASN A 31 -0.92 2.04 -10.44
CA ASN A 31 -2.18 2.31 -9.76
C ASN A 31 -3.07 1.07 -9.86
N PHE A 32 -3.55 0.59 -8.72
CA PHE A 32 -4.40 -0.59 -8.63
C PHE A 32 -5.73 -0.19 -8.01
N ARG A 33 -6.82 -0.57 -8.64
CA ARG A 33 -8.14 -0.57 -8.00
C ARG A 33 -8.18 -1.76 -7.04
N THR A 34 -8.67 -1.54 -5.82
CA THR A 34 -8.99 -2.64 -4.91
C THR A 34 -10.51 -2.82 -4.84
N ASP A 35 -10.93 -4.01 -4.41
CA ASP A 35 -12.35 -4.31 -4.14
C ASP A 35 -12.84 -3.69 -2.82
N LEU A 36 -11.99 -2.92 -2.14
CA LEU A 36 -12.33 -2.23 -0.90
C LEU A 36 -13.01 -0.90 -1.21
N VAL A 37 -14.07 -0.61 -0.46
CA VAL A 37 -14.90 0.59 -0.64
C VAL A 37 -15.21 1.24 0.71
N ILE A 38 -15.35 2.56 0.70
CA ILE A 38 -15.72 3.37 1.86
C ILE A 38 -16.36 4.69 1.40
N SER A 39 -17.24 5.29 2.21
CA SER A 39 -17.69 6.66 1.95
C SER A 39 -16.59 7.66 2.28
N GLU A 40 -16.55 8.78 1.55
CA GLU A 40 -15.48 9.78 1.72
C GLU A 40 -15.41 10.37 3.13
N GLU A 41 -16.58 10.63 3.71
CA GLU A 41 -16.80 11.10 5.09
C GLU A 41 -16.16 10.18 6.14
N ASN A 42 -16.08 8.89 5.85
CA ASN A 42 -15.55 7.89 6.77
C ASN A 42 -14.07 7.56 6.50
N TRP A 43 -13.42 8.27 5.59
CA TRP A 43 -12.02 8.07 5.24
C TRP A 43 -11.13 9.17 5.81
N ASP A 44 -10.13 8.77 6.58
CA ASP A 44 -9.07 9.64 7.06
C ASP A 44 -8.00 9.75 5.95
N LYS A 45 -7.93 10.90 5.27
CA LYS A 45 -7.01 11.15 4.16
C LYS A 45 -5.55 11.15 4.60
N GLU A 46 -5.25 11.63 5.80
CA GLU A 46 -3.88 11.70 6.33
C GLU A 46 -3.39 10.32 6.74
N LYS A 47 -4.21 9.59 7.50
CA LYS A 47 -3.86 8.26 8.00
C LYS A 47 -4.11 7.14 6.98
N GLN A 48 -4.80 7.46 5.88
CA GLN A 48 -5.15 6.54 4.79
C GLN A 48 -5.86 5.28 5.30
N ARG A 49 -6.88 5.47 6.13
CA ARG A 49 -7.66 4.41 6.78
C ARG A 49 -9.07 4.91 7.14
N PRO A 50 -10.00 4.04 7.55
CA PRO A 50 -11.28 4.49 8.08
C PRO A 50 -11.11 5.38 9.33
N CYS A 51 -11.93 6.43 9.46
CA CYS A 51 -11.91 7.34 10.61
C CYS A 51 -12.14 6.61 11.94
N ASN A 52 -13.13 5.71 11.98
CA ASN A 52 -13.45 4.92 13.17
C ASN A 52 -13.09 3.44 12.98
N ILE A 53 -11.88 3.04 13.37
CA ILE A 53 -11.40 1.65 13.25
C ILE A 53 -12.01 0.68 14.28
N TYR A 54 -12.83 1.16 15.21
CA TYR A 54 -13.45 0.32 16.25
C TYR A 54 -14.82 -0.22 15.80
N LEU A 55 -15.50 0.45 14.86
CA LEU A 55 -16.72 -0.08 14.26
C LEU A 55 -16.42 -1.36 13.48
N LYS A 56 -17.22 -2.42 13.70
CA LYS A 56 -16.98 -3.76 13.12
C LYS A 56 -16.69 -3.75 11.62
N LYS A 57 -17.47 -3.01 10.82
CA LYS A 57 -17.26 -2.86 9.36
C LYS A 57 -15.89 -2.25 9.02
N TYR A 58 -15.48 -1.24 9.76
CA TYR A 58 -14.24 -0.50 9.53
C TYR A 58 -13.03 -1.17 10.14
N LYS A 59 -13.19 -1.91 11.24
CA LYS A 59 -12.17 -2.80 11.79
C LYS A 59 -11.76 -3.86 10.77
N LEU A 60 -12.74 -4.50 10.11
CA LEU A 60 -12.47 -5.49 9.06
C LEU A 60 -11.78 -4.85 7.86
N LEU A 61 -12.27 -3.69 7.40
CA LEU A 61 -11.65 -2.95 6.31
C LEU A 61 -10.20 -2.54 6.63
N ASN A 62 -9.96 -2.00 7.83
CA ASN A 62 -8.64 -1.62 8.29
C ASN A 62 -7.70 -2.82 8.36
N ALA A 63 -8.16 -3.97 8.87
CA ALA A 63 -7.38 -5.20 8.91
C ALA A 63 -6.96 -5.68 7.50
N LYS A 64 -7.83 -5.51 6.49
CA LYS A 64 -7.49 -5.81 5.09
C LYS A 64 -6.41 -4.86 4.55
N LEU A 65 -6.55 -3.56 4.81
CA LEU A 65 -5.53 -2.55 4.43
C LEU A 65 -4.18 -2.85 5.10
N ASP A 66 -4.18 -3.17 6.39
CA ASP A 66 -2.97 -3.50 7.15
C ASP A 66 -2.30 -4.78 6.62
N ARG A 67 -3.08 -5.77 6.19
CA ARG A 67 -2.53 -6.97 5.54
C ARG A 67 -1.81 -6.62 4.23
N ILE A 68 -2.37 -5.70 3.43
CA ILE A 68 -1.74 -5.23 2.20
C ILE A 68 -0.43 -4.50 2.53
N LYS A 69 -0.44 -3.59 3.53
CA LYS A 69 0.76 -2.88 3.99
C LYS A 69 1.87 -3.83 4.45
N ARG A 70 1.55 -4.86 5.24
CA ARG A 70 2.53 -5.86 5.69
C ARG A 70 3.16 -6.60 4.52
N LYS A 71 2.34 -7.14 3.61
CA LYS A 71 2.85 -7.84 2.42
C LYS A 71 3.77 -6.97 1.57
N GLN A 72 3.46 -5.68 1.44
CA GLN A 72 4.32 -4.72 0.74
C GLN A 72 5.68 -4.58 1.43
N GLN A 73 5.68 -4.45 2.76
CA GLN A 73 6.91 -4.34 3.55
C GLN A 73 7.77 -5.61 3.45
N ASP A 74 7.14 -6.78 3.45
CA ASP A 74 7.83 -8.07 3.28
C ASP A 74 8.55 -8.12 1.92
N ILE A 75 7.86 -7.74 0.84
CA ILE A 75 8.44 -7.68 -0.51
C ILE A 75 9.63 -6.71 -0.57
N LEU A 76 9.52 -5.53 0.05
CA LEU A 76 10.63 -4.58 0.10
C LEU A 76 11.83 -5.12 0.87
N THR A 77 11.58 -5.82 1.97
CA THR A 77 12.62 -6.41 2.81
C THR A 77 13.36 -7.50 2.05
N ILE A 78 12.64 -8.39 1.37
CA ILE A 78 13.20 -9.43 0.51
C ILE A 78 14.04 -8.80 -0.60
N LYS A 79 13.53 -7.79 -1.31
CA LYS A 79 14.29 -7.09 -2.36
C LYS A 79 15.61 -6.54 -1.83
N LYS A 80 15.60 -5.86 -0.68
CA LYS A 80 16.82 -5.34 -0.05
C LYS A 80 17.83 -6.44 0.29
N GLN A 81 17.38 -7.56 0.86
CA GLN A 81 18.24 -8.69 1.20
C GLN A 81 18.87 -9.32 -0.05
N VAL A 82 18.09 -9.48 -1.11
CA VAL A 82 18.55 -10.00 -2.39
C VAL A 82 19.62 -9.08 -2.98
N THR A 83 19.37 -7.77 -3.06
CA THR A 83 20.36 -6.81 -3.57
C THR A 83 21.66 -6.83 -2.77
N LYS A 84 21.59 -6.92 -1.43
CA LYS A 84 22.78 -6.99 -0.57
C LYS A 84 23.60 -8.27 -0.80
N LYS A 85 22.96 -9.44 -0.89
CA LYS A 85 23.65 -10.69 -1.21
C LYS A 85 24.37 -10.62 -2.56
N PHE A 86 23.75 -10.02 -3.57
CA PHE A 86 24.38 -9.85 -4.89
C PHE A 86 25.56 -8.88 -4.88
N SER A 87 25.55 -7.84 -4.05
CA SER A 87 26.73 -6.98 -3.89
C SER A 87 27.87 -7.72 -3.20
N ASP A 88 27.60 -8.44 -2.11
CA ASP A 88 28.62 -9.13 -1.31
C ASP A 88 29.33 -10.23 -2.12
N VAL A 89 28.60 -10.98 -2.96
CA VAL A 89 29.19 -12.00 -3.86
C VAL A 89 30.11 -11.38 -4.92
N LYS A 90 29.83 -10.17 -5.41
CA LYS A 90 30.72 -9.48 -6.38
C LYS A 90 32.04 -9.03 -5.76
N TYR A 91 32.08 -8.78 -4.45
CA TYR A 91 33.31 -8.36 -3.75
C TYR A 91 34.25 -9.53 -3.44
N HIS A 92 33.76 -10.76 -3.38
CA HIS A 92 34.57 -11.95 -3.08
C HIS A 92 35.02 -12.75 -4.31
N ALA A 93 34.65 -12.29 -5.52
CA ALA A 93 35.06 -12.89 -6.79
C ALA A 93 36.22 -12.13 -7.48
N LYS A 94 36.92 -11.25 -6.75
CA LYS A 94 38.17 -10.59 -7.14
C LYS A 94 39.31 -11.11 -6.29
#